data_AF-A0A8H7VR25-F1
#
_entry.id   AF-A0A8H7VR25-F1
#
_cell.length_a   1.000
_cell.length_b   1.000
_cell.length_c   1.000
_cell.angle_alpha   90.00
_cell.angle_beta   90.00
_cell.angle_gamma   90.00
#
_symmetry.space_group_name_H-M   'P 1'
#
loop_
_entity.id
_entity.type
_entity.pdbx_description
1 polymer ?
#
loop_
_entity_poly.entity_id
_entity_poly.type
_entity_poly.pdbx_seq_one_letter_code
_entity_poly.pdbx_strand_id
1 'polypeptide(L)'
;MPALYYAVLLFGSMFDLSTSCLTSRKRTILVTIAIVCVIYTYRSFIPITYGEPWSQTSCENAKWTNSWDFNCVRFNNNSEKVYQEKASGAIRNFGIEKLYSFVKDYLGIGGRAQHLLEDSVFEGTGDERAME
;
A
#
# COMPACT_ATOMS: atom_id res chain seq x y z
N MET A 1 8.90 23.60 -14.08
CA MET A 1 7.64 23.49 -13.32
C MET A 1 7.79 24.17 -11.95
N PRO A 2 7.95 25.50 -11.88
CA PRO A 2 8.07 26.20 -10.61
C PRO A 2 6.77 26.16 -9.79
N ALA A 3 5.60 26.18 -10.44
CA ALA A 3 4.30 26.16 -9.77
C ALA A 3 4.08 24.92 -8.90
N LEU A 4 4.49 23.73 -9.38
CA LEU A 4 4.33 22.48 -8.63
C LEU A 4 5.17 22.47 -7.35
N TYR A 5 6.38 23.03 -7.40
CA TYR A 5 7.26 23.13 -6.23
C TYR A 5 6.61 23.95 -5.11
N TYR A 6 6.10 25.15 -5.43
CA TYR A 6 5.40 25.98 -4.45
C TYR A 6 4.11 25.31 -3.94
N ALA A 7 3.38 24.58 -4.79
CA ALA A 7 2.19 23.84 -4.36
C ALA A 7 2.51 22.77 -3.31
N VAL A 8 3.60 22.02 -3.48
CA VAL A 8 4.02 20.99 -2.50
C VAL A 8 4.46 21.63 -1.18
N LEU A 9 5.19 22.75 -1.23
CA LEU A 9 5.56 23.50 -0.03
C LEU A 9 4.33 24.00 0.73
N LEU A 10 3.36 24.59 0.02
CA LEU A 10 2.10 25.05 0.61
C LEU A 10 1.29 23.90 1.18
N PHE A 11 1.24 22.75 0.49
CA PHE A 11 0.59 21.55 0.99
C PHE A 11 1.21 21.06 2.30
N GLY A 12 2.56 21.05 2.39
CA GLY A 12 3.27 20.72 3.62
C GLY A 12 2.93 21.67 4.78
N SER A 13 2.94 22.98 4.54
CA SER A 13 2.57 23.99 5.54
C SER A 13 1.11 23.88 5.98
N MET A 14 0.19 23.63 5.05
CA MET A 14 -1.23 23.42 5.34
C MET A 14 -1.46 22.15 6.17
N PHE A 15 -0.74 21.07 5.85
CA PHE A 15 -0.80 19.82 6.59
C PHE A 15 -0.27 19.99 8.03
N ASP A 16 0.83 20.73 8.22
CA ASP A 16 1.42 20.99 9.55
C ASP A 16 0.51 21.87 10.43
N LEU A 17 -0.06 22.93 9.87
CA LEU A 17 -1.06 23.78 10.55
C LEU A 17 -2.33 22.99 10.91
N SER A 18 -2.84 22.19 9.96
CA SER A 18 -4.01 21.33 10.21
C SER A 18 -3.75 20.34 11.34
N THR A 19 -2.53 19.81 11.41
CA THR A 19 -2.15 18.80 12.40
C THR A 19 -1.80 19.40 13.77
N SER A 20 -1.45 20.69 13.82
CA SER A 20 -1.22 21.44 15.07
C SER A 20 -2.47 21.55 15.95
N CYS A 21 -3.67 21.39 15.36
CA CYS A 21 -4.95 21.35 16.09
C CYS A 21 -5.26 19.97 16.72
N LEU A 22 -4.47 18.92 16.44
CA LEU A 22 -4.77 17.55 16.87
C LEU A 22 -3.82 17.06 17.99
N THR A 23 -4.31 16.15 18.82
CA THR A 23 -3.52 15.43 19.84
C THR A 23 -2.31 14.71 19.21
N SER A 24 -1.16 14.77 19.90
CA SER A 24 0.15 14.27 19.42
C SER A 24 0.17 12.83 18.88
N ARG A 25 -0.72 11.93 19.36
CA ARG A 25 -0.85 10.56 18.82
C ARG A 25 -1.53 10.49 17.44
N LYS A 26 -2.55 11.33 17.20
CA LYS A 26 -3.26 11.37 15.90
C LYS A 26 -2.40 12.02 14.82
N ARG A 27 -1.55 12.98 15.22
CA ARG A 27 -0.58 13.64 14.35
C ARG A 27 0.35 12.66 13.63
N THR A 28 0.96 11.73 14.36
CA THR A 28 1.90 10.76 13.78
C THR A 28 1.24 9.78 12.84
N ILE A 29 -0.02 9.40 13.11
CA ILE A 29 -0.80 8.52 12.25
C ILE A 29 -1.07 9.19 10.89
N LEU A 30 -1.51 10.45 10.92
CA LEU A 30 -1.82 11.22 9.72
C LEU A 30 -0.60 11.37 8.81
N VAL A 31 0.57 11.68 9.39
CA VAL A 31 1.84 11.79 8.67
C VAL A 31 2.21 10.46 8.03
N THR A 32 2.11 9.37 8.79
CA THR A 32 2.51 8.04 8.32
C THR A 32 1.64 7.57 7.16
N ILE A 33 0.31 7.77 7.26
CA ILE A 33 -0.63 7.42 6.19
C ILE A 33 -0.32 8.25 4.93
N ALA A 34 -0.13 9.56 5.06
CA ALA A 34 0.17 10.43 3.91
C ALA A 34 1.44 9.98 3.17
N ILE A 35 2.52 9.64 3.90
CA ILE A 35 3.78 9.15 3.30
C ILE A 35 3.56 7.82 2.57
N VAL A 36 2.86 6.87 3.19
CA VAL A 36 2.59 5.56 2.57
C VAL A 36 1.77 5.72 1.30
N CYS A 37 0.75 6.58 1.30
CA CYS A 37 -0.05 6.88 0.12
C CYS A 37 0.80 7.47 -1.02
N VAL A 38 1.65 8.46 -0.73
CA VAL A 38 2.54 9.07 -1.76
C VAL A 38 3.47 8.03 -2.36
N ILE A 39 4.09 7.19 -1.53
CA ILE A 39 4.99 6.14 -1.98
C ILE A 39 4.25 5.11 -2.84
N TYR A 40 3.05 4.68 -2.42
CA TYR A 40 2.22 3.74 -3.17
C TYR A 40 1.84 4.29 -4.54
N THR A 41 1.35 5.54 -4.58
CA THR A 41 1.03 6.24 -5.83
C THR A 41 2.26 6.32 -6.73
N TYR A 42 3.40 6.80 -6.20
CA TYR A 42 4.64 6.90 -6.98
C TYR A 42 5.05 5.54 -7.57
N ARG A 43 4.95 4.44 -6.79
CA ARG A 43 5.27 3.09 -7.24
C ARG A 43 4.42 2.63 -8.42
N SER A 44 3.14 3.00 -8.45
CA SER A 44 2.24 2.70 -9.57
C SER A 44 2.60 3.48 -10.84
N PHE A 45 3.19 4.68 -10.70
CA PHE A 45 3.55 5.58 -11.80
C PHE A 45 5.04 5.56 -12.21
N ILE A 46 5.85 4.65 -11.64
CA ILE A 46 7.23 4.38 -12.06
C ILE A 46 7.37 4.16 -13.58
N PRO A 47 6.56 3.30 -14.24
CA PRO A 47 6.77 3.00 -15.66
C PRO A 47 6.67 4.23 -16.56
N ILE A 48 5.82 5.19 -16.20
CA ILE A 48 5.65 6.43 -16.98
C ILE A 48 6.84 7.37 -16.78
N THR A 49 7.40 7.43 -15.57
CA THR A 49 8.50 8.34 -15.25
C THR A 49 9.82 7.89 -15.85
N TYR A 50 10.11 6.58 -15.80
CA TYR A 50 11.38 6.01 -16.26
C TYR A 50 11.30 5.39 -17.66
N GLY A 51 10.12 5.41 -18.28
CA GLY A 51 9.88 4.73 -19.56
C GLY A 51 10.07 3.21 -19.44
N GLU A 52 9.92 2.66 -18.23
CA GLU A 52 9.92 1.22 -18.07
C GLU A 52 8.69 0.64 -18.76
N PRO A 53 8.82 -0.53 -19.38
CA PRO A 53 7.69 -1.09 -20.09
C PRO A 53 6.60 -1.49 -19.07
N TRP A 54 5.33 -1.58 -19.47
CA TRP A 54 4.16 -1.76 -18.57
C TRP A 54 3.21 -2.83 -19.11
N SER A 55 2.23 -3.29 -18.31
CA SER A 55 1.20 -4.24 -18.74
C SER A 55 -0.02 -3.50 -19.27
N GLN A 56 -0.72 -4.01 -20.29
CA GLN A 56 -1.88 -3.34 -20.87
C GLN A 56 -3.00 -3.17 -19.83
N THR A 57 -3.33 -4.27 -19.14
CA THR A 57 -4.36 -4.29 -18.08
C THR A 57 -4.01 -3.37 -16.92
N SER A 58 -2.73 -3.31 -16.53
CA SER A 58 -2.28 -2.42 -15.46
C SER A 58 -2.29 -0.94 -15.88
N CYS A 59 -2.02 -0.65 -17.15
CA CYS A 59 -2.09 0.69 -17.72
C CYS A 59 -3.51 1.25 -17.73
N GLU A 60 -4.48 0.42 -18.12
CA GLU A 60 -5.90 0.81 -18.10
C GLU A 60 -6.39 1.02 -16.66
N ASN A 61 -6.02 0.15 -15.74
CA ASN A 61 -6.41 0.27 -14.32
C ASN A 61 -5.79 1.47 -13.60
N ALA A 62 -4.64 1.97 -14.07
CA ALA A 62 -3.98 3.14 -13.49
C ALA A 62 -4.60 4.48 -13.96
N LYS A 63 -5.50 4.46 -14.94
CA LYS A 63 -6.26 5.65 -15.32
C LYS A 63 -7.31 5.95 -14.25
N TRP A 64 -7.01 6.90 -13.37
CA TRP A 64 -7.96 7.35 -12.35
C TRP A 64 -9.06 8.25 -12.92
N THR A 65 -8.82 8.90 -14.06
CA THR A 65 -9.78 9.77 -14.73
C THR A 65 -9.77 9.48 -16.23
N ASN A 66 -10.94 9.51 -16.86
CA ASN A 66 -11.11 9.21 -18.29
C ASN A 66 -10.36 10.20 -19.21
N SER A 67 -10.01 11.40 -18.73
CA SER A 67 -9.21 12.38 -19.48
C SER A 67 -7.71 12.06 -19.53
N TRP A 68 -7.25 11.05 -18.78
CA TRP A 68 -5.85 10.65 -18.79
C TRP A 68 -5.56 9.80 -20.03
N ASP A 69 -4.92 10.42 -21.02
CA ASP A 69 -4.54 9.75 -22.25
C ASP A 69 -3.20 9.02 -22.10
N PHE A 70 -3.29 7.75 -21.71
CA PHE A 70 -2.18 6.80 -21.81
C PHE A 70 -2.42 5.86 -22.99
N ASN A 71 -1.44 5.77 -23.90
CA ASN A 71 -1.47 4.85 -25.03
C ASN A 71 -1.13 3.41 -24.58
N CYS A 72 -2.10 2.76 -23.95
CA CYS A 72 -1.93 1.41 -23.38
C CYS A 72 -1.80 0.31 -24.44
N VAL A 73 -2.23 0.57 -25.68
CA VAL A 73 -2.15 -0.38 -26.82
C VAL A 73 -0.70 -0.73 -27.18
N ARG A 74 0.26 0.12 -26.81
CA ARG A 74 1.69 -0.10 -27.07
C ARG A 74 2.28 -1.26 -26.25
N PHE A 75 1.62 -1.67 -25.17
CA PHE A 75 2.07 -2.73 -24.29
C PHE A 75 1.45 -4.07 -24.71
N ASN A 76 2.20 -4.93 -25.41
CA ASN A 76 1.71 -6.26 -25.82
C ASN A 76 2.06 -7.35 -24.78
N ASN A 77 1.38 -8.49 -24.85
CA ASN A 77 1.55 -9.69 -24.01
C ASN A 77 3.00 -10.11 -23.66
N ASN A 78 3.98 -9.83 -24.53
CA ASN A 78 5.39 -10.14 -24.31
C ASN A 78 6.04 -9.22 -23.26
N SER A 79 5.61 -7.96 -23.20
CA SER A 79 6.00 -7.04 -22.11
C SER A 79 5.35 -7.46 -20.80
N GLU A 80 4.11 -7.96 -20.82
CA GLU A 80 3.37 -8.37 -19.61
C GLU A 80 4.06 -9.49 -18.82
N LYS A 81 4.57 -10.52 -19.50
CA LYS A 81 5.26 -11.66 -18.84
C LYS A 81 6.49 -11.23 -18.05
N VAL A 82 7.23 -10.24 -18.55
CA VAL A 82 8.43 -9.68 -17.89
C VAL A 82 8.06 -8.86 -16.64
N TYR A 83 6.84 -8.29 -16.54
CA TYR A 83 6.40 -7.61 -15.30
C TYR A 83 5.88 -8.52 -14.23
N GLN A 84 5.16 -9.58 -14.59
CA GLN A 84 4.59 -10.48 -13.58
C GLN A 84 5.70 -11.06 -12.68
N GLU A 85 6.87 -11.32 -13.27
CA GLU A 85 8.08 -11.73 -12.54
C GLU A 85 8.61 -10.63 -11.60
N LYS A 86 8.67 -9.37 -12.05
CA LYS A 86 9.16 -8.23 -11.24
C LYS A 86 8.17 -7.79 -10.16
N ALA A 87 6.87 -7.84 -10.44
CA ALA A 87 5.80 -7.44 -9.55
C ALA A 87 5.65 -8.42 -8.37
N SER A 88 5.70 -9.73 -8.62
CA SER A 88 5.64 -10.75 -7.57
C SER A 88 6.85 -10.72 -6.62
N GLY A 89 8.02 -10.26 -7.06
CA GLY A 89 9.19 -10.05 -6.19
C GLY A 89 9.11 -8.79 -5.31
N ALA A 90 8.51 -7.72 -5.84
CA ALA A 90 8.41 -6.42 -5.16
C ALA A 90 7.23 -6.33 -4.17
N ILE A 91 6.06 -6.91 -4.50
CA ILE A 91 4.86 -6.82 -3.67
C ILE A 91 5.02 -7.57 -2.34
N ARG A 92 5.74 -8.69 -2.30
CA ARG A 92 5.94 -9.47 -1.06
C ARG A 92 6.78 -8.77 0.00
N ASN A 93 7.61 -7.79 -0.38
CA ASN A 93 8.59 -7.16 0.52
C ASN A 93 8.23 -5.74 0.94
N PHE A 94 7.18 -5.13 0.38
CA PHE A 94 6.97 -3.67 0.44
C PHE A 94 6.19 -3.16 1.66
N GLY A 95 6.40 -3.76 2.83
CA GLY A 95 6.04 -3.12 4.09
C GLY A 95 4.68 -3.46 4.68
N ILE A 96 4.06 -4.59 4.29
CA ILE A 96 2.90 -5.11 5.03
C ILE A 96 3.29 -5.53 6.46
N GLU A 97 4.45 -6.16 6.66
CA GLU A 97 4.97 -6.51 8.00
C GLU A 97 5.22 -5.29 8.88
N LYS A 98 5.87 -4.25 8.35
CA LYS A 98 6.14 -3.00 9.08
C LYS A 98 4.87 -2.20 9.35
N LEU A 99 3.92 -2.19 8.41
CA LEU A 99 2.62 -1.56 8.60
C LEU A 99 1.81 -2.33 9.66
N TYR A 100 1.85 -3.66 9.65
CA TYR A 100 1.17 -4.51 10.62
C TYR A 100 1.76 -4.36 12.02
N SER A 101 3.08 -4.33 12.17
CA SER A 101 3.73 -4.12 13.47
C SER A 101 3.48 -2.71 14.00
N PHE A 102 3.51 -1.69 13.14
CA PHE A 102 3.22 -0.31 13.50
C PHE A 102 1.75 -0.13 13.91
N VAL A 103 0.81 -0.69 13.13
CA VAL A 103 -0.63 -0.68 13.46
C VAL A 103 -0.90 -1.48 14.74
N LYS A 104 -0.21 -2.61 14.97
CA LYS A 104 -0.32 -3.46 16.17
C LYS A 104 0.16 -2.75 17.44
N ASP A 105 1.30 -2.07 17.37
CA ASP A 105 1.83 -1.25 18.48
C ASP A 105 0.93 -0.04 18.76
N TYR A 106 0.34 0.57 17.73
CA TYR A 106 -0.55 1.73 17.87
C TYR A 106 -1.96 1.40 18.35
N LEU A 107 -2.50 0.22 18.00
CA LEU A 107 -3.79 -0.25 18.51
C LEU A 107 -3.71 -0.73 19.97
N GLY A 108 -2.51 -0.83 20.56
CA GLY A 108 -2.36 -1.27 21.95
C GLY A 108 -2.87 -2.68 22.20
N ILE A 109 -2.90 -3.55 21.18
CA ILE A 109 -3.21 -4.99 21.32
C ILE A 109 -1.95 -5.72 21.82
N GLY A 110 -1.31 -5.16 22.84
CA GLY A 110 -0.07 -5.60 23.45
C GLY A 110 -0.23 -5.75 24.96
N GLY A 111 -1.37 -6.27 25.43
CA GLY A 111 -1.59 -6.43 26.87
C GLY A 111 -2.70 -7.35 27.36
N ARG A 112 -3.49 -8.05 26.51
CA ARG A 112 -4.52 -8.98 27.06
C ARG A 112 -5.11 -10.05 26.14
N ALA A 113 -4.57 -10.32 24.95
CA ALA A 113 -5.23 -11.21 23.99
C ALA A 113 -4.37 -12.39 23.52
N GLN A 114 -3.24 -12.68 24.17
CA GLN A 114 -2.40 -13.84 23.82
C GLN A 114 -2.79 -15.12 24.59
N HIS A 115 -3.65 -15.02 25.62
CA HIS A 115 -4.05 -16.18 26.44
C HIS A 115 -5.40 -16.80 26.03
N LEU A 116 -6.17 -16.20 25.11
CA LEU A 116 -7.52 -16.69 24.78
C LEU A 116 -7.63 -17.33 23.38
N LEU A 117 -6.57 -17.30 22.58
CA LEU A 117 -6.58 -17.87 21.22
C LEU A 117 -5.81 -19.19 21.09
N GLU A 118 -5.06 -19.61 22.12
CA GLU A 118 -4.51 -20.98 22.17
C GLU A 118 -5.54 -22.01 22.63
N ASP A 119 -6.57 -21.61 23.40
CA ASP A 119 -7.60 -22.56 23.87
C ASP A 119 -8.67 -22.88 22.82
N SER A 120 -8.96 -21.96 21.87
CA SER A 120 -10.00 -22.19 20.85
C SER A 120 -9.53 -22.96 19.61
N VAL A 121 -8.20 -23.10 19.42
CA VAL A 121 -7.65 -23.84 18.26
C VAL A 121 -7.53 -25.34 18.56
N PHE A 122 -7.48 -25.74 19.84
CA PHE A 122 -7.30 -27.15 20.20
C PHE A 122 -8.62 -27.94 20.32
N GLU A 123 -9.79 -27.28 20.30
CA GLU A 123 -11.11 -27.91 20.40
C GLU A 123 -11.76 -28.12 19.02
N GLY A 124 -10.97 -28.61 18.06
CA GLY A 124 -11.44 -28.83 16.68
C GLY A 124 -10.71 -29.91 15.89
N THR A 125 -9.83 -30.71 16.52
CA THR A 125 -9.22 -31.89 15.89
C THR A 125 -9.79 -33.17 16.52
N GLY A 126 -11.12 -33.27 16.51
CA GLY A 126 -11.86 -34.48 16.76
C GLY A 126 -12.55 -34.92 15.49
N ASP A 127 -12.18 -36.11 15.02
CA ASP A 127 -12.97 -36.99 14.15
C ASP A 127 -12.80 -36.88 12.62
N GLU A 128 -11.69 -37.42 12.11
CA GLU A 128 -11.62 -38.00 10.75
C GLU A 128 -10.72 -39.25 10.77
N ARG A 129 -11.05 -40.20 11.66
CA ARG A 129 -10.55 -41.58 11.59
C ARG A 129 -11.66 -42.56 11.98
N ALA A 130 -12.76 -42.48 11.25
CA ALA A 130 -13.76 -43.53 11.19
C ALA A 130 -14.31 -43.60 9.76
N MET A 131 -14.38 -44.84 9.27
CA MET A 131 -15.03 -45.32 8.03
C MET A 131 -14.16 -45.38 6.76
N GLU A 132 -13.67 -46.61 6.57
CA GLU A 132 -13.79 -47.44 5.34
C GLU A 132 -13.08 -46.99 4.04
#